data_AF-A0A814WFP0-F1
#
_entry.id   AF-A0A814WFP0-F1
#
_cell.length_a   1.000
_cell.length_b   1.000
_cell.length_c   1.000
_cell.angle_alpha   90.00
_cell.angle_beta   90.00
_cell.angle_gamma   90.00
#
_symmetry.space_group_name_H-M   'P 1'
#
loop_
_entity.id
_entity.type
_entity.pdbx_description
1 polymer ?
#
loop_
_entity_poly.entity_id
_entity_poly.type
_entity_poly.pdbx_seq_one_letter_code
_entity_poly.pdbx_strand_id
1 'polypeptide(L)'
;MASALRPKRKAKRSQNGLPNELFTRLQLIIALEDYPSELMDISPSLVDSYDPRILASCTLSWHLPKNPLSIADYRRCIIIPGQTPYFVQPIPPAYLPSGPQRNAHIRKPIHASILPLLLTAQHARVDIRQYDIISERNSIRKFLMNDEDYIISVVRIDSTVFLRRYATYNHVDRNDVGYRFEQMCTMKSGSFDGNYHQLIEGRIGELRILVLAETDAIKQENGESNELKCQQQRLAKSQEHD
;
A
#
# COMPACT_ATOMS: atom_id res chain seq x y z
N MET A 1 7.80 -31.46 55.42
CA MET A 1 8.19 -30.51 54.36
C MET A 1 6.96 -30.19 53.52
N ALA A 2 6.32 -29.06 53.79
CA ALA A 2 5.09 -28.63 53.15
C ALA A 2 5.41 -27.87 51.86
N SER A 3 4.93 -28.36 50.72
CA SER A 3 4.98 -27.65 49.43
C SER A 3 3.62 -26.97 49.20
N ALA A 4 3.62 -25.65 49.31
CA ALA A 4 2.44 -24.81 49.13
C ALA A 4 2.07 -24.72 47.63
N LEU A 5 0.93 -25.31 47.26
CA LEU A 5 0.28 -25.10 45.98
C LEU A 5 -0.25 -23.67 45.89
N ARG A 6 0.35 -22.85 45.02
CA ARG A 6 -0.15 -21.50 44.70
C ARG A 6 -1.49 -21.60 43.94
N PRO A 7 -2.52 -20.81 44.29
CA PRO A 7 -3.77 -20.79 43.54
C PRO A 7 -3.58 -20.03 42.21
N LYS A 8 -4.10 -20.63 41.12
CA LYS A 8 -4.21 -19.99 39.80
C LYS A 8 -5.10 -18.75 39.92
N ARG A 9 -4.53 -17.55 39.76
CA ARG A 9 -5.28 -16.31 39.60
C ARG A 9 -6.11 -16.39 38.32
N LYS A 10 -7.44 -16.49 38.44
CA LYS A 10 -8.37 -16.22 37.33
C LYS A 10 -8.23 -14.74 36.98
N ALA A 11 -7.75 -14.45 35.77
CA ALA A 11 -7.76 -13.10 35.24
C ALA A 11 -9.22 -12.64 35.07
N LYS A 12 -9.61 -11.61 35.83
CA LYS A 12 -10.87 -10.88 35.63
C LYS A 12 -10.78 -10.23 34.24
N ARG A 13 -11.53 -10.75 33.27
CA ARG A 13 -11.77 -10.06 31.99
C ARG A 13 -12.47 -8.75 32.31
N SER A 14 -11.74 -7.64 32.19
CA SER A 14 -12.32 -6.31 32.10
C SER A 14 -13.11 -6.25 30.78
N GLN A 15 -14.43 -6.34 30.88
CA GLN A 15 -15.35 -5.99 29.81
C GLN A 15 -15.43 -4.46 29.73
N ASN A 16 -14.39 -3.84 29.17
CA ASN A 16 -14.54 -2.49 28.62
C ASN A 16 -14.94 -2.67 27.16
N GLY A 17 -16.25 -2.64 26.94
CA GLY A 17 -16.89 -2.88 25.66
C GLY A 17 -16.40 -1.92 24.59
N LEU A 18 -16.03 -2.50 23.46
CA LEU A 18 -16.33 -1.85 22.18
C LEU A 18 -17.82 -1.50 22.15
N PRO A 19 -18.22 -0.37 21.55
CA PRO A 19 -19.64 -0.14 21.26
C PRO A 19 -20.15 -1.35 20.46
N ASN A 20 -21.07 -2.12 21.05
CA ASN A 20 -21.64 -3.32 20.46
C ASN A 20 -22.12 -3.07 19.02
N GLU A 21 -22.52 -1.84 18.69
CA GLU A 21 -22.94 -1.43 17.35
C GLU A 21 -21.93 -1.73 16.23
N LEU A 22 -20.63 -1.53 16.43
CA LEU A 22 -19.64 -1.71 15.36
C LEU A 22 -19.43 -3.21 15.05
N PHE A 23 -19.46 -4.04 16.09
CA PHE A 23 -19.38 -5.49 15.94
C PHE A 23 -20.71 -6.09 15.42
N THR A 24 -21.85 -5.56 15.86
CA THR A 24 -23.18 -5.92 15.34
C THR A 24 -23.33 -5.50 13.87
N ARG A 25 -22.82 -4.34 13.46
CA ARG A 25 -22.81 -3.91 12.05
C ARG A 25 -21.93 -4.79 11.17
N LEU A 26 -20.75 -5.20 11.65
CA LEU A 26 -19.89 -6.15 10.92
C LEU A 26 -20.48 -7.57 10.87
N GLN A 27 -21.15 -8.02 11.95
CA GLN A 27 -21.88 -9.29 11.94
C GLN A 27 -23.11 -9.26 11.03
N LEU A 28 -23.79 -8.11 10.89
CA LEU A 28 -24.85 -7.92 9.90
C LEU A 28 -24.31 -8.06 8.47
N ILE A 29 -23.11 -7.55 8.19
CA ILE A 29 -22.46 -7.70 6.88
C ILE A 29 -22.09 -9.17 6.60
N ILE A 30 -21.68 -9.93 7.62
CA ILE A 30 -21.35 -11.36 7.48
C ILE A 30 -22.62 -12.22 7.39
N ALA A 31 -23.69 -11.86 8.09
CA ALA A 31 -24.99 -12.54 8.00
C ALA A 31 -25.71 -12.30 6.66
N LEU A 32 -25.19 -11.40 5.83
CA LEU A 32 -25.69 -11.08 4.49
C LEU A 32 -25.03 -11.91 3.38
N GLU A 33 -24.09 -12.81 3.71
CA GLU A 33 -23.51 -13.78 2.75
C GLU A 33 -24.54 -14.80 2.20
N ASP A 34 -25.74 -14.89 2.78
CA ASP A 34 -26.82 -15.77 2.32
C ASP A 34 -27.78 -15.12 1.28
N TYR A 35 -27.58 -13.85 0.89
CA TYR A 35 -28.40 -13.18 -0.13
C TYR A 35 -27.56 -12.46 -1.19
N PRO A 36 -27.27 -13.10 -2.34
CA PRO A 36 -26.27 -12.62 -3.29
C PRO A 36 -26.73 -11.47 -4.20
N SER A 37 -27.89 -10.84 -3.96
CA SER A 37 -28.51 -9.96 -4.97
C SER A 37 -28.97 -8.58 -4.50
N GLU A 38 -28.81 -8.23 -3.21
CA GLU A 38 -29.22 -6.91 -2.69
C GLU A 38 -28.08 -6.11 -2.05
N LEU A 39 -26.85 -6.65 -1.98
CA LEU A 39 -25.71 -5.90 -1.48
C LEU A 39 -24.92 -5.22 -2.59
N MET A 40 -25.11 -3.90 -2.61
CA MET A 40 -24.16 -2.85 -2.95
C MET A 40 -24.79 -1.82 -3.89
N ASP A 41 -25.97 -1.32 -3.54
CA ASP A 41 -26.20 0.12 -3.67
C ASP A 41 -25.28 0.81 -2.64
N ILE A 42 -23.98 0.83 -2.92
CA ILE A 42 -23.08 1.80 -2.30
C ILE A 42 -23.66 3.13 -2.75
N SER A 43 -24.45 3.76 -1.88
CA SER A 43 -24.95 5.11 -2.12
C SER A 43 -23.78 5.95 -2.64
N PRO A 44 -23.93 6.64 -3.79
CA PRO A 44 -22.89 7.51 -4.35
C PRO A 44 -22.28 8.45 -3.29
N SER A 45 -23.09 8.81 -2.28
CA SER A 45 -22.72 9.64 -1.13
C SER A 45 -21.54 9.14 -0.30
N LEU A 46 -21.17 7.85 -0.35
CA LEU A 46 -20.03 7.29 0.41
C LEU A 46 -18.67 7.57 -0.26
N VAL A 47 -18.69 7.79 -1.58
CA VAL A 47 -17.50 8.06 -2.40
C VAL A 47 -17.36 9.56 -2.66
N ASP A 48 -18.47 10.30 -2.68
CA ASP A 48 -18.51 11.75 -2.94
C ASP A 48 -17.72 12.62 -1.94
N SER A 49 -17.28 12.06 -0.80
CA SER A 49 -16.47 12.77 0.21
C SER A 49 -14.98 12.36 0.23
N TYR A 50 -14.49 11.64 -0.78
CA TYR A 50 -13.08 11.26 -0.84
C TYR A 50 -12.20 12.44 -1.26
N ASP A 51 -11.65 13.16 -0.27
CA ASP A 51 -10.66 14.22 -0.45
C ASP A 51 -9.30 13.78 0.14
N PRO A 52 -8.43 13.12 -0.65
CA PRO A 52 -7.15 12.65 -0.17
C PRO A 52 -6.17 13.80 0.01
N ARG A 53 -5.54 13.87 1.19
CA ARG A 53 -4.49 14.87 1.47
C ARG A 53 -3.14 14.20 1.63
N ILE A 54 -2.15 14.68 0.86
CA ILE A 54 -0.76 14.26 1.00
C ILE A 54 -0.16 14.95 2.23
N LEU A 55 0.32 14.17 3.18
CA LEU A 55 0.92 14.64 4.44
C LEU A 55 2.44 14.70 4.38
N ALA A 56 3.06 13.76 3.68
CA ALA A 56 4.51 13.67 3.51
C ALA A 56 4.85 12.73 2.35
N SER A 57 6.14 12.65 2.02
CA SER A 57 6.65 11.72 1.04
C SER A 57 7.94 11.06 1.52
N CYS A 58 8.25 9.90 0.98
CA CYS A 58 9.54 9.26 1.20
C CYS A 58 10.01 8.51 -0.04
N THR A 59 11.32 8.32 -0.17
CA THR A 59 11.88 7.37 -1.14
C THR A 59 12.38 6.16 -0.38
N LEU A 60 11.78 5.00 -0.68
CA LEU A 60 12.10 3.73 -0.06
C LEU A 60 13.10 2.97 -0.92
N SER A 61 14.26 2.64 -0.35
CA SER A 61 15.31 1.91 -1.05
C SER A 61 14.79 0.57 -1.57
N TRP A 62 15.29 0.19 -2.74
CA TRP A 62 15.09 -1.16 -3.26
C TRP A 62 15.84 -2.24 -2.45
N HIS A 63 16.86 -1.84 -1.69
CA HIS A 63 17.65 -2.71 -0.83
C HIS A 63 17.12 -2.65 0.61
N LEU A 64 16.03 -3.36 0.85
CA LEU A 64 15.37 -3.39 2.15
C LEU A 64 16.07 -4.32 3.16
N PRO A 65 15.95 -4.03 4.48
CA PRO A 65 16.49 -4.89 5.51
C PRO A 65 15.83 -6.27 5.51
N LYS A 66 16.61 -7.33 5.80
CA LYS A 66 16.07 -8.70 5.95
C LYS A 66 15.12 -8.83 7.13
N ASN A 67 15.39 -8.09 8.21
CA ASN A 67 14.51 -8.05 9.39
C ASN A 67 13.44 -6.98 9.19
N PRO A 68 12.16 -7.34 8.99
CA PRO A 68 11.09 -6.38 8.77
C PRO A 68 10.76 -5.52 10.00
N LEU A 69 11.32 -5.85 11.17
CA LEU A 69 11.09 -5.14 12.43
C LEU A 69 12.26 -4.23 12.83
N SER A 70 13.36 -4.20 12.06
CA SER A 70 14.55 -3.41 12.42
C SER A 70 14.37 -1.93 12.11
N ILE A 71 13.88 -1.16 13.08
CA ILE A 71 13.67 0.29 12.95
C ILE A 71 14.97 1.01 12.53
N ALA A 72 16.10 0.62 13.12
CA ALA A 72 17.40 1.24 12.84
C ALA A 72 17.85 1.04 11.39
N ASP A 73 17.63 -0.15 10.83
CA ASP A 73 17.99 -0.43 9.44
C ASP A 73 17.04 0.27 8.47
N TYR A 74 15.73 0.27 8.76
CA TYR A 74 14.75 0.99 7.93
C TYR A 74 15.02 2.49 7.88
N ARG A 75 15.51 3.11 8.95
CA ARG A 75 15.93 4.52 8.94
C ARG A 75 17.06 4.84 7.96
N ARG A 76 17.87 3.84 7.57
CA ARG A 76 18.94 4.00 6.56
C ARG A 76 18.44 3.75 5.14
N CYS A 77 17.31 3.06 5.00
CA CYS A 77 16.71 2.70 3.72
C CYS A 77 15.63 3.68 3.26
N ILE A 78 15.32 4.71 4.04
CA ILE A 78 14.24 5.66 3.73
C ILE A 78 14.83 7.08 3.71
N ILE A 79 14.56 7.81 2.62
CA ILE A 79 14.84 9.24 2.53
C ILE A 79 13.53 10.00 2.76
N ILE A 80 13.53 10.96 3.68
CA ILE A 80 12.40 11.84 4.00
C ILE A 80 12.92 13.29 4.07
N PRO A 81 12.37 14.26 3.31
CA PRO A 81 11.33 14.08 2.28
C PRO A 81 11.85 13.25 1.10
N GLY A 82 10.94 12.57 0.40
CA GLY A 82 11.30 11.73 -0.75
C GLY A 82 11.88 12.54 -1.91
N GLN A 83 12.77 11.91 -2.67
CA GLN A 83 13.23 12.40 -3.98
C GLN A 83 12.11 12.23 -5.00
N THR A 84 11.47 13.34 -5.34
CA THR A 84 10.30 13.37 -6.24
C THR A 84 10.70 12.95 -7.67
N PRO A 85 10.06 11.91 -8.24
CA PRO A 85 10.21 11.55 -9.65
C PRO A 85 9.29 12.45 -10.49
N TYR A 86 9.85 13.38 -11.26
CA TYR A 86 9.02 14.23 -12.11
C TYR A 86 8.71 13.54 -13.43
N PHE A 87 7.44 13.63 -13.85
CA PHE A 87 7.00 13.10 -15.14
C PHE A 87 7.71 13.83 -16.28
N VAL A 88 8.17 13.05 -17.25
CA VAL A 88 8.65 13.53 -18.56
C VAL A 88 7.98 12.72 -19.65
N GLN A 89 7.58 13.39 -20.73
CA GLN A 89 6.98 12.69 -21.86
C GLN A 89 8.05 11.85 -22.57
N PRO A 90 7.79 10.55 -22.85
CA PRO A 90 8.73 9.73 -23.60
C PRO A 90 8.83 10.25 -25.04
N ILE A 91 10.04 10.27 -25.62
CA ILE A 91 10.29 10.70 -26.99
C ILE A 91 10.19 9.49 -27.94
N PRO A 92 9.23 9.42 -28.87
CA PRO A 92 9.16 8.36 -29.87
C PRO A 92 10.21 8.53 -31.00
N PRO A 93 10.75 7.45 -31.58
CA PRO A 93 10.54 6.05 -31.20
C PRO A 93 11.34 5.69 -29.95
N ALA A 94 10.63 5.20 -28.94
CA ALA A 94 11.19 4.65 -27.71
C ALA A 94 11.35 3.14 -27.88
N TYR A 95 12.59 2.65 -27.98
CA TYR A 95 12.85 1.21 -28.01
C TYR A 95 12.97 0.70 -26.58
N LEU A 96 12.03 -0.15 -26.17
CA LEU A 96 12.14 -0.92 -24.94
C LEU A 96 12.97 -2.17 -25.26
N PRO A 97 14.25 -2.26 -24.82
CA PRO A 97 15.13 -3.34 -25.24
C PRO A 97 14.60 -4.69 -24.74
N SER A 98 14.31 -5.59 -25.67
CA SER A 98 13.98 -6.99 -25.40
C SER A 98 15.25 -7.84 -25.55
N GLY A 99 15.96 -8.10 -24.45
CA GLY A 99 17.14 -8.96 -24.46
C GLY A 99 17.63 -9.34 -23.06
N PRO A 100 18.36 -10.46 -22.90
CA PRO A 100 18.81 -10.93 -21.59
C PRO A 100 19.97 -10.06 -21.09
N GLN A 101 19.66 -8.89 -20.51
CA GLN A 101 20.66 -8.12 -19.78
C GLN A 101 20.73 -8.64 -18.35
N ARG A 102 21.80 -9.41 -18.09
CA ARG A 102 22.17 -10.11 -16.85
C ARG A 102 21.57 -9.49 -15.58
N ASN A 103 20.79 -10.30 -14.84
CA ASN A 103 20.41 -10.10 -13.43
C ASN A 103 19.69 -8.78 -13.08
N ALA A 104 18.50 -8.53 -13.63
CA ALA A 104 17.64 -7.40 -13.24
C ALA A 104 16.65 -7.69 -12.10
N HIS A 105 16.77 -8.86 -11.46
CA HIS A 105 15.86 -9.28 -10.39
C HIS A 105 16.32 -8.75 -9.04
N ILE A 106 15.45 -8.04 -8.34
CA ILE A 106 15.64 -7.78 -6.91
C ILE A 106 14.71 -8.63 -6.09
N ARG A 107 15.29 -9.27 -5.09
CA ARG A 107 14.52 -9.94 -4.06
C ARG A 107 13.77 -8.89 -3.25
N LYS A 108 12.46 -8.83 -3.42
CA LYS A 108 11.61 -8.16 -2.43
C LYS A 108 11.75 -8.91 -1.11
N PRO A 109 11.72 -8.22 0.04
CA PRO A 109 11.64 -8.92 1.31
C PRO A 109 10.38 -9.78 1.33
N ILE A 110 10.54 -11.04 1.77
CA ILE A 110 9.44 -12.01 1.96
C ILE A 110 8.40 -11.47 2.96
N HIS A 111 8.76 -10.45 3.73
CA HIS A 111 7.92 -9.78 4.70
C HIS A 111 7.90 -8.28 4.41
N ALA A 112 6.88 -7.81 3.68
CA ALA A 112 6.60 -6.38 3.60
C ALA A 112 6.48 -5.83 5.04
N SER A 113 7.02 -4.63 5.26
CA SER A 113 7.05 -4.00 6.57
C SER A 113 6.16 -2.77 6.55
N ILE A 114 5.43 -2.55 7.65
CA ILE A 114 4.67 -1.31 7.86
C ILE A 114 5.58 -0.16 8.33
N LEU A 115 6.85 -0.43 8.64
CA LEU A 115 7.78 0.56 9.18
C LEU A 115 8.01 1.78 8.28
N PRO A 116 8.10 1.68 6.94
CA PRO A 116 8.18 2.86 6.09
C PRO A 116 7.04 3.84 6.33
N LEU A 117 5.80 3.34 6.41
CA LEU A 117 4.62 4.17 6.71
C LEU A 117 4.77 4.83 8.08
N LEU A 118 5.07 4.05 9.13
CA LEU A 118 5.15 4.56 10.49
C LEU A 118 6.28 5.58 10.67
N LEU A 119 7.44 5.37 10.03
CA LEU A 119 8.57 6.28 10.08
C LEU A 119 8.28 7.58 9.32
N THR A 120 7.61 7.50 8.17
CA THR A 120 7.16 8.69 7.43
C THR A 120 6.10 9.47 8.22
N ALA A 121 5.13 8.79 8.83
CA ALA A 121 4.13 9.42 9.70
C ALA A 121 4.78 10.08 10.93
N GLN A 122 5.74 9.41 11.56
CA GLN A 122 6.50 9.96 12.68
C GLN A 122 7.25 11.23 12.27
N HIS A 123 7.93 11.22 11.11
CA HIS A 123 8.65 12.40 10.61
C HIS A 123 7.70 13.57 10.34
N ALA A 124 6.52 13.29 9.76
CA ALA A 124 5.47 14.25 9.51
C ALA A 124 4.71 14.70 10.78
N ARG A 125 5.08 14.17 11.96
CA ARG A 125 4.41 14.43 13.25
C ARG A 125 2.92 14.10 13.24
N VAL A 126 2.54 13.08 12.47
CA VAL A 126 1.16 12.59 12.38
C VAL A 126 0.84 11.75 13.61
N ASP A 127 -0.20 12.11 14.37
CA ASP A 127 -0.74 11.23 15.40
C ASP A 127 -1.52 10.10 14.73
N ILE A 128 -0.92 8.91 14.67
CA ILE A 128 -1.51 7.75 14.00
C ILE A 128 -2.76 7.20 14.72
N ARG A 129 -2.98 7.53 16.00
CA ARG A 129 -4.10 7.02 16.79
C ARG A 129 -5.45 7.61 16.38
N GLN A 130 -5.43 8.69 15.60
CA GLN A 130 -6.64 9.35 15.11
C GLN A 130 -7.26 8.66 13.89
N TYR A 131 -6.58 7.66 13.31
CA TYR A 131 -7.04 6.93 12.13
C TYR A 131 -7.63 5.58 12.54
N ASP A 132 -8.66 5.16 11.83
CA ASP A 132 -9.32 3.87 12.00
C ASP A 132 -8.54 2.77 11.29
N ILE A 133 -7.97 3.09 10.11
CA ILE A 133 -7.22 2.13 9.29
C ILE A 133 -5.87 2.73 8.88
N ILE A 134 -4.81 1.94 9.04
CA ILE A 134 -3.46 2.25 8.58
C ILE A 134 -2.95 1.15 7.68
N SER A 135 -2.56 1.49 6.45
CA SER A 135 -2.12 0.48 5.47
C SER A 135 -1.26 1.01 4.32
N GLU A 136 -0.72 0.09 3.53
CA GLU A 136 -0.26 0.39 2.19
C GLU A 136 -1.43 0.41 1.20
N ARG A 137 -1.39 1.28 0.19
CA ARG A 137 -2.47 1.44 -0.82
C ARG A 137 -2.84 0.12 -1.47
N ASN A 138 -1.85 -0.71 -1.77
CA ASN A 138 -2.05 -1.98 -2.43
C ASN A 138 -2.80 -3.01 -1.56
N SER A 139 -2.72 -2.93 -0.23
CA SER A 139 -3.52 -3.83 0.64
C SER A 139 -5.00 -3.47 0.58
N ILE A 140 -5.32 -2.17 0.59
CA ILE A 140 -6.70 -1.68 0.44
C ILE A 140 -7.23 -2.04 -0.96
N ARG A 141 -6.45 -1.82 -2.03
CA ARG A 141 -6.82 -2.22 -3.40
C ARG A 141 -7.23 -3.70 -3.46
N LYS A 142 -6.38 -4.59 -2.94
CA LYS A 142 -6.64 -6.04 -2.98
C LYS A 142 -7.91 -6.41 -2.23
N PHE A 143 -8.11 -5.83 -1.05
CA PHE A 143 -9.33 -6.04 -0.27
C PHE A 143 -10.59 -5.57 -1.00
N LEU A 144 -10.53 -4.42 -1.69
CA LEU A 144 -11.67 -3.85 -2.40
C LEU A 144 -11.98 -4.55 -3.73
N MET A 145 -10.94 -4.92 -4.50
CA MET A 145 -11.14 -5.56 -5.82
C MET A 145 -11.46 -7.05 -5.70
N ASN A 146 -10.87 -7.73 -4.71
CA ASN A 146 -11.07 -9.15 -4.43
C ASN A 146 -11.01 -10.05 -5.68
N ASP A 147 -10.12 -9.72 -6.63
CA ASP A 147 -10.00 -10.33 -7.95
C ASP A 147 -8.73 -11.19 -8.10
N GLU A 148 -7.91 -11.27 -7.05
CA GLU A 148 -6.67 -12.04 -7.00
C GLU A 148 -6.42 -12.60 -5.59
N ASP A 149 -5.68 -13.71 -5.48
CA ASP A 149 -5.30 -14.24 -4.17
C ASP A 149 -4.43 -13.24 -3.37
N TYR A 150 -4.73 -13.11 -2.07
CA TYR A 150 -3.95 -12.28 -1.17
C TYR A 150 -3.93 -12.81 0.26
N ILE A 151 -2.85 -12.47 0.97
CA ILE A 151 -2.73 -12.66 2.41
C ILE A 151 -2.45 -11.29 3.01
N ILE A 152 -3.33 -10.84 3.90
CA ILE A 152 -3.19 -9.59 4.65
C ILE A 152 -3.16 -9.93 6.13
N SER A 153 -2.08 -9.54 6.82
CA SER A 153 -2.02 -9.55 8.27
C SER A 153 -2.84 -8.37 8.79
N VAL A 154 -3.72 -8.65 9.74
CA VAL A 154 -4.53 -7.65 10.43
C VAL A 154 -4.08 -7.62 11.89
N VAL A 155 -3.68 -6.44 12.36
CA VAL A 155 -3.37 -6.22 13.78
C VAL A 155 -4.16 -5.02 14.25
N ARG A 156 -4.83 -5.14 15.39
CA ARG A 156 -5.53 -4.03 16.01
C ARG A 156 -4.77 -3.58 17.25
N ILE A 157 -4.53 -2.27 17.35
CA ILE A 157 -3.99 -1.61 18.53
C ILE A 157 -4.98 -0.51 18.88
N ASP A 158 -5.59 -0.60 20.06
CA ASP A 158 -6.66 0.28 20.51
C ASP A 158 -7.84 0.36 19.51
N SER A 159 -8.13 1.54 18.95
CA SER A 159 -9.16 1.76 17.93
C SER A 159 -8.64 1.64 16.50
N THR A 160 -7.33 1.50 16.30
CA THR A 160 -6.70 1.52 14.97
C THR A 160 -6.41 0.11 14.46
N VAL A 161 -6.82 -0.17 13.22
CA VAL A 161 -6.54 -1.40 12.49
C VAL A 161 -5.36 -1.18 11.54
N PHE A 162 -4.34 -2.01 11.69
CA PHE A 162 -3.18 -2.06 10.82
C PHE A 162 -3.34 -3.20 9.83
N LEU A 163 -3.30 -2.88 8.55
CA LEU A 163 -3.35 -3.86 7.45
C LEU A 163 -1.98 -3.91 6.79
N ARG A 164 -1.39 -5.10 6.76
CA ARG A 164 -0.08 -5.33 6.15
C ARG A 164 -0.13 -6.54 5.24
N ARG A 165 0.09 -6.33 3.95
CA ARG A 165 0.20 -7.43 2.98
C ARG A 165 1.37 -8.36 3.34
N TYR A 166 1.14 -9.65 3.18
CA TYR A 166 2.21 -10.63 3.05
C TYR A 166 2.46 -10.85 1.55
N ALA A 167 3.63 -10.44 1.07
CA ALA A 167 4.00 -10.62 -0.33
C ALA A 167 4.62 -12.00 -0.52
N THR A 168 4.01 -12.83 -1.37
CA THR A 168 4.54 -14.15 -1.75
C THR A 168 5.49 -14.09 -2.95
N TYR A 169 5.60 -12.93 -3.61
CA TYR A 169 6.49 -12.75 -4.76
C TYR A 169 7.92 -12.47 -4.30
N ASN A 170 8.83 -13.37 -4.66
CA ASN A 170 10.23 -13.32 -4.25
C ASN A 170 11.12 -12.43 -5.13
N HIS A 171 10.60 -11.84 -6.22
CA HIS A 171 11.40 -11.04 -7.15
C HIS A 171 10.58 -9.94 -7.84
N VAL A 172 11.25 -8.83 -8.15
CA VAL A 172 10.83 -7.81 -9.13
C VAL A 172 11.82 -7.86 -10.29
N ASP A 173 11.33 -8.01 -11.51
CA ASP A 173 12.17 -7.92 -12.71
C ASP A 173 12.24 -6.47 -13.20
N ARG A 174 13.43 -5.87 -13.16
CA ARG A 174 13.67 -4.52 -13.69
C ARG A 174 13.94 -4.48 -15.19
N ASN A 175 14.01 -5.63 -15.83
CA ASN A 175 13.97 -5.68 -17.29
C ASN A 175 12.54 -5.73 -17.81
N ASP A 176 11.53 -5.78 -16.93
CA ASP A 176 10.15 -5.67 -17.34
C ASP A 176 9.90 -4.36 -18.11
N VAL A 177 9.06 -4.49 -19.13
CA VAL A 177 8.63 -3.43 -20.04
C VAL A 177 7.99 -2.28 -19.26
N GLY A 178 7.17 -2.58 -18.25
CA GLY A 178 6.53 -1.57 -17.40
C GLY A 178 7.56 -0.73 -16.64
N TYR A 179 8.48 -1.39 -15.94
CA TYR A 179 9.54 -0.69 -15.20
C TYR A 179 10.45 0.15 -16.10
N ARG A 180 10.81 -0.35 -17.29
CA ARG A 180 11.60 0.42 -18.26
C ARG A 180 10.83 1.62 -18.80
N PHE A 181 9.55 1.47 -19.06
CA PHE A 181 8.68 2.57 -19.46
C PHE A 181 8.62 3.66 -18.36
N GLU A 182 8.49 3.28 -17.09
CA GLU A 182 8.55 4.22 -15.96
C GLU A 182 9.88 4.99 -15.93
N GLN A 183 11.02 4.30 -16.12
CA GLN A 183 12.34 4.95 -16.18
C GLN A 183 12.46 5.96 -17.33
N MET A 184 11.84 5.70 -18.47
CA MET A 184 11.84 6.62 -19.60
C MET A 184 10.98 7.86 -19.37
N CYS A 185 9.92 7.71 -18.56
CA CYS A 185 8.95 8.76 -18.29
C CYS A 185 9.22 9.50 -16.98
N THR A 186 10.36 9.24 -16.31
CA THR A 186 10.68 9.87 -15.02
C THR A 186 12.06 10.50 -15.04
N MET A 187 12.12 11.79 -14.67
CA MET A 187 13.38 12.45 -14.36
C MET A 187 13.73 12.16 -12.89
N LYS A 188 14.75 11.34 -12.67
CA LYS A 188 15.25 11.06 -11.32
C LYS A 188 16.06 12.23 -10.79
N SER A 189 15.60 12.83 -9.69
CA SER A 189 16.33 13.84 -8.94
C SER A 189 17.26 13.17 -7.91
N GLY A 190 18.31 12.48 -8.37
CA GLY A 190 19.34 11.92 -7.49
C GLY A 190 19.81 10.52 -7.86
N SER A 191 20.78 10.01 -7.08
CA SER A 191 21.38 8.67 -7.23
C SER A 191 20.74 7.60 -6.35
N PHE A 192 19.66 7.91 -5.63
CA PHE A 192 19.06 6.96 -4.71
C PHE A 192 18.14 5.98 -5.44
N ASP A 193 18.56 4.74 -5.37
CA ASP A 193 17.90 3.58 -5.95
C ASP A 193 16.70 3.15 -5.06
N GLY A 194 15.53 3.73 -5.35
CA GLY A 194 14.31 3.49 -4.57
C GLY A 194 13.00 3.84 -5.28
N ASN A 195 11.90 3.48 -4.64
CA ASN A 195 10.53 3.81 -5.06
C ASN A 195 10.03 5.00 -4.25
N TYR A 196 9.43 5.97 -4.93
CA TYR A 196 8.82 7.12 -4.30
C TYR A 196 7.43 6.77 -3.76
N HIS A 197 7.15 7.23 -2.55
CA HIS A 197 5.89 7.01 -1.87
C HIS A 197 5.35 8.30 -1.28
N GLN A 198 4.02 8.42 -1.26
CA GLN A 198 3.29 9.48 -0.58
C GLN A 198 2.55 8.90 0.61
N LEU A 199 2.66 9.58 1.75
CA LEU A 199 1.81 9.36 2.90
C LEU A 199 0.56 10.20 2.71
N ILE A 200 -0.57 9.54 2.56
CA ILE A 200 -1.86 10.12 2.19
C ILE A 200 -2.84 9.83 3.32
N GLU A 201 -3.54 10.84 3.80
CA GLU A 201 -4.75 10.61 4.56
C GLU A 201 -5.99 10.76 3.68
N GLY A 202 -7.06 10.08 4.06
CA GLY A 202 -8.35 10.20 3.40
C GLY A 202 -9.46 9.61 4.26
N ARG A 203 -10.64 9.43 3.66
CA ARG A 203 -11.79 8.80 4.31
C ARG A 203 -12.48 7.81 3.39
N ILE A 204 -12.98 6.71 3.94
CA ILE A 204 -13.87 5.78 3.23
C ILE A 204 -15.17 5.72 4.03
N GLY A 205 -16.21 6.40 3.55
CA GLY A 205 -17.35 6.76 4.39
C GLY A 205 -16.88 7.50 5.64
N GLU A 206 -17.26 6.99 6.82
CA GLU A 206 -16.87 7.59 8.09
C GLU A 206 -15.44 7.26 8.55
N LEU A 207 -14.83 6.22 7.98
CA LEU A 207 -13.54 5.70 8.43
C LEU A 207 -12.40 6.59 7.96
N ARG A 208 -11.57 7.04 8.90
CA ARG A 208 -10.34 7.79 8.63
C ARG A 208 -9.23 6.81 8.28
N ILE A 209 -8.60 7.01 7.12
CA ILE A 209 -7.54 6.14 6.64
C ILE A 209 -6.22 6.90 6.53
N LEU A 210 -5.12 6.23 6.87
CA LEU A 210 -3.76 6.69 6.58
C LEU A 210 -3.06 5.64 5.73
N VAL A 211 -2.59 6.06 4.56
CA VAL A 211 -2.11 5.18 3.51
C VAL A 211 -0.73 5.58 3.05
N LEU A 212 0.18 4.62 2.91
CA LEU A 212 1.40 4.82 2.13
C LEU A 212 1.16 4.27 0.71
N ALA A 213 1.26 5.14 -0.29
CA ALA A 213 1.06 4.80 -1.69
C ALA A 213 2.36 4.97 -2.48
N GLU A 214 2.77 3.95 -3.22
CA GLU A 214 3.79 4.09 -4.27
C GLU A 214 3.22 4.97 -5.39
N THR A 215 4.05 5.90 -5.88
CA THR A 215 3.70 6.85 -6.93
C THR A 215 4.83 6.90 -7.95
N ASP A 216 4.49 6.61 -9.22
CA ASP A 216 5.48 6.46 -10.30
C ASP A 216 6.11 7.80 -10.69
N ALA A 217 5.28 8.84 -10.86
CA ALA A 217 5.71 10.17 -11.25
C ALA A 217 4.82 11.28 -10.67
N ILE A 218 5.34 12.50 -10.60
CA ILE A 218 4.64 13.73 -10.24
C ILE A 218 4.69 14.70 -11.43
N LYS A 219 3.55 15.29 -11.80
CA LYS A 219 3.50 16.35 -12.81
C LYS A 219 4.11 17.64 -12.23
N GLN A 220 5.05 18.25 -12.95
CA GLN A 220 5.70 19.50 -12.49
C GLN A 220 4.72 20.67 -12.41
N GLU A 221 3.71 20.68 -13.29
CA GLU A 221 2.79 21.81 -13.47
C GLU A 221 1.90 22.06 -12.25
N ASN A 222 1.39 20.98 -11.64
CA ASN A 222 0.38 21.05 -10.58
C ASN A 222 0.69 20.16 -9.37
N GLY A 223 1.81 19.41 -9.39
CA GLY A 223 2.21 18.53 -8.29
C GLY A 223 1.35 17.26 -8.16
N GLU A 224 0.47 16.98 -9.12
CA GLU A 224 -0.38 15.80 -9.10
C GLU A 224 0.41 14.51 -9.37
N SER A 225 0.01 13.44 -8.70
CA SER A 225 0.50 12.10 -8.96
C SER A 225 0.06 11.61 -10.33
N ASN A 226 0.99 10.99 -11.05
CA ASN A 226 0.79 10.42 -12.38
C ASN A 226 1.16 8.94 -12.35
N GLU A 227 0.16 8.08 -12.47
CA GLU A 227 0.36 6.63 -12.56
C GLU A 227 0.76 6.27 -13.99
N LEU A 228 1.86 5.54 -14.15
CA LEU A 228 2.37 5.12 -15.44
C LEU A 228 2.01 3.66 -15.68
N LYS A 229 1.48 3.38 -16.88
CA LYS A 229 1.10 2.03 -17.30
C LYS A 229 1.52 1.79 -18.73
N CYS A 230 2.03 0.59 -18.99
CA CYS A 230 2.33 0.11 -20.33
C CYS A 230 1.37 -1.04 -20.64
N GLN A 231 0.73 -1.01 -21.81
CA GLN A 231 -0.15 -2.08 -22.27
C GLN A 231 0.19 -2.41 -23.73
N GLN A 232 0.17 -3.70 -24.05
CA GLN A 232 0.32 -4.15 -25.43
C GLN A 232 -0.85 -3.64 -26.27
N GLN A 233 -0.55 -2.92 -27.35
CA GLN A 233 -1.55 -2.55 -28.34
C GLN A 233 -2.04 -3.83 -29.03
N ARG A 234 -3.27 -4.26 -28.73
CA ARG A 234 -3.95 -5.28 -29.51
C ARG A 234 -4.37 -4.62 -30.82
N LEU A 235 -3.58 -4.80 -31.88
CA LEU A 235 -4.04 -4.46 -33.22
C LEU A 235 -5.31 -5.28 -33.47
N ALA A 236 -6.43 -4.60 -33.65
CA ALA A 236 -7.63 -5.27 -34.16
C ALA A 236 -7.22 -5.99 -35.44
N LYS A 237 -7.50 -7.29 -35.53
CA LYS A 237 -7.38 -8.00 -36.80
C LYS A 237 -8.31 -7.28 -37.77
N SER A 238 -7.77 -6.42 -38.61
CA SER A 238 -8.44 -5.95 -39.81
C SER A 238 -8.91 -7.21 -40.53
N GLN A 239 -10.21 -7.38 -40.68
CA GLN A 239 -10.76 -8.41 -41.54
C GLN A 239 -10.25 -8.12 -42.94
N GLU A 240 -9.25 -8.89 -43.40
CA GLU A 240 -8.97 -9.05 -44.82
C GLU A 240 -10.15 -9.83 -45.40
N HIS A 241 -11.15 -9.07 -45.86
CA HIS A 241 -12.06 -9.49 -46.91
C HIS A 241 -12.11 -8.34 -47.92
N ASP A 242 -11.27 -8.46 -48.94
CA ASP A 242 -11.59 -8.17 -50.33
C ASP A 242 -10.70 -9.04 -51.23
#